data_AF-A0ABD1URS8-F1
#
_entry.id   AF-A0ABD1URS8-F1
#
_cell.length_a   1.000
_cell.length_b   1.000
_cell.length_c   1.000
_cell.angle_alpha   90.00
_cell.angle_beta   90.00
_cell.angle_gamma   90.00
#
_symmetry.space_group_name_H-M   'P 1'
#
loop_
_entity.id
_entity.type
_entity.pdbx_description
1 polymer ?
#
loop_
_entity_poly.entity_id
_entity_poly.type
_entity_poly.pdbx_seq_one_letter_code
_entity_poly.pdbx_strand_id
1 'polypeptide(L)'
;MDRDPDLSYSDRFGRRNMEYISLGCDNLPILHGRSPIQAYADFVRNFRDTFRPFLGSIVTGIQVGLGPGGELRYPSYPTQKLTWARQSGELGEFQCYDKYMLASLNAHAWKRGMHEWTNAGPIGSSNLMQNPENTDFFRTDGSWKTPYGEFFLEWYSGMLLLHGERICKEVKAIFHGIEVSMSGKVGGIYWHYGTQSHPSELTAGYYNTSTRDGFLPIARMFGRYGFSICCACLEMQDSEGQQMNATSSPEGFLKQLLLAARVCDIPLEGENSATNFDDTLFQQVLKTSKFYSDGPRTPPFSFNFVRMDKNLFEYHNWASFTRFMRQMSDVNSFQGKLGFGGDTTLSSPSAAAYSGAVVA
;
A
#
# COMPACT_ATOMS: atom_id res chain seq x y z
N MET A 1 10.77 4.57 -23.74
CA MET A 1 9.42 5.17 -23.84
C MET A 1 9.31 6.07 -25.06
N ASP A 2 10.24 7.00 -25.30
CA ASP A 2 10.19 7.83 -26.53
C ASP A 2 10.25 7.04 -27.84
N ARG A 3 11.03 5.94 -27.87
CA ARG A 3 11.19 5.07 -29.05
C ARG A 3 10.20 3.91 -29.14
N ASP A 4 9.74 3.42 -27.98
CA ASP A 4 8.66 2.43 -27.88
C ASP A 4 7.67 2.95 -26.83
N PRO A 5 6.61 3.64 -27.27
CA PRO A 5 5.65 4.23 -26.36
C PRO A 5 4.73 3.23 -25.65
N ASP A 6 4.61 2.00 -26.14
CA ASP A 6 3.83 0.95 -25.48
C ASP A 6 4.52 0.43 -24.20
N LEU A 7 5.74 0.89 -23.91
CA LEU A 7 6.36 0.66 -22.61
C LEU A 7 5.68 1.42 -21.48
N SER A 8 4.84 2.40 -21.81
CA SER A 8 4.06 3.20 -20.87
C SER A 8 2.63 2.69 -20.79
N TYR A 9 2.04 2.76 -19.60
CA TYR A 9 0.61 2.51 -19.42
C TYR A 9 -0.21 3.43 -20.33
N SER A 10 -1.27 2.87 -20.91
CA SER A 10 -2.15 3.58 -21.84
C SER A 10 -3.62 3.32 -21.52
N ASP A 11 -4.42 4.37 -21.61
CA ASP A 11 -5.88 4.26 -21.53
C ASP A 11 -6.52 4.01 -22.90
N ARG A 12 -7.85 3.83 -22.91
CA ARG A 12 -8.62 3.57 -24.13
C ARG A 12 -8.56 4.68 -25.18
N PHE A 13 -8.17 5.89 -24.79
CA PHE A 13 -8.02 7.04 -25.68
C PHE A 13 -6.59 7.16 -26.23
N GLY A 14 -5.71 6.22 -25.87
CA GLY A 14 -4.30 6.25 -26.24
C GLY A 14 -3.48 7.29 -25.45
N ARG A 15 -4.04 7.86 -24.38
CA ARG A 15 -3.29 8.75 -23.49
C ARG A 15 -2.32 7.91 -22.67
N ARG A 16 -1.06 8.33 -22.62
CA ARG A 16 0.03 7.58 -22.02
C ARG A 16 0.47 8.19 -20.71
N ASN A 17 0.74 7.33 -19.72
CA ASN A 17 1.39 7.72 -18.49
C ASN A 17 2.85 7.24 -18.50
N MET A 18 3.79 8.19 -18.53
CA MET A 18 5.23 7.92 -18.61
C MET A 18 5.93 7.90 -17.23
N GLU A 19 5.18 7.92 -16.13
CA GLU A 19 5.75 7.89 -14.77
C GLU A 19 6.33 6.52 -14.40
N TYR A 20 5.86 5.44 -15.05
CA TYR A 20 6.27 4.06 -14.75
C TYR A 20 6.18 3.15 -16.00
N ILE A 21 6.95 2.04 -16.00
CA ILE A 21 6.92 1.04 -17.08
C ILE A 21 5.68 0.16 -16.92
N SER A 22 4.91 -0.08 -17.99
CA SER A 22 3.73 -0.96 -17.94
C SER A 22 4.12 -2.36 -17.45
N LEU A 23 3.36 -2.90 -16.49
CA LEU A 23 3.58 -4.26 -15.96
C LEU A 23 3.37 -5.36 -17.02
N GLY A 24 2.75 -5.04 -18.15
CA GLY A 24 2.70 -5.94 -19.31
C GLY A 24 4.11 -6.29 -19.84
N CYS A 25 5.10 -5.47 -19.52
CA CYS A 25 6.49 -5.63 -19.92
C CYS A 25 7.36 -6.42 -18.94
N ASP A 26 6.90 -6.72 -17.71
CA ASP A 26 7.70 -7.21 -16.58
C ASP A 26 8.81 -8.24 -16.93
N ASN A 27 8.46 -9.21 -17.77
CA ASN A 27 9.30 -10.36 -18.11
C ASN A 27 9.83 -10.33 -19.54
N LEU A 28 9.57 -9.25 -20.29
CA LEU A 28 10.01 -9.12 -21.68
C LEU A 28 11.36 -8.42 -21.75
N PRO A 29 12.33 -8.88 -22.57
CA PRO A 29 13.69 -8.33 -22.64
C PRO A 29 13.77 -7.00 -23.41
N ILE A 30 12.95 -6.02 -23.02
CA ILE A 30 12.74 -4.75 -23.74
C ILE A 30 13.73 -3.64 -23.34
N LEU A 31 14.56 -3.86 -22.32
CA LEU A 31 15.58 -2.91 -21.83
C LEU A 31 16.98 -3.38 -22.24
N HIS A 32 17.30 -3.30 -23.54
CA HIS A 32 18.59 -3.75 -24.10
C HIS A 32 18.94 -5.20 -23.72
N GLY A 33 17.99 -6.11 -23.86
CA GLY A 33 18.15 -7.53 -23.53
C GLY A 33 17.79 -7.91 -22.09
N ARG A 34 17.50 -6.93 -21.21
CA ARG A 34 16.97 -7.17 -19.86
C ARG A 34 15.47 -6.90 -19.79
N SER A 35 14.79 -7.61 -18.89
CA SER A 35 13.42 -7.28 -18.52
C SER A 35 13.35 -6.19 -17.45
N PRO A 36 12.21 -5.49 -17.31
CA PRO A 36 11.98 -4.56 -16.20
C PRO A 36 12.28 -5.20 -14.83
N ILE A 37 11.77 -6.41 -14.56
CA ILE A 37 12.03 -7.12 -13.29
C ILE A 37 13.54 -7.34 -13.08
N GLN A 38 14.28 -7.74 -14.12
CA GLN A 38 15.74 -7.89 -14.02
C GLN A 38 16.42 -6.55 -13.74
N ALA A 39 16.01 -5.47 -14.43
CA ALA A 39 16.57 -4.15 -14.21
C ALA A 39 16.31 -3.62 -12.79
N TYR A 40 15.12 -3.85 -12.23
CA TYR A 40 14.79 -3.51 -10.85
C TYR A 40 15.63 -4.32 -9.86
N ALA A 41 15.73 -5.64 -10.07
CA ALA A 41 16.54 -6.51 -9.23
C ALA A 41 18.02 -6.10 -9.25
N ASP A 42 18.58 -5.77 -10.41
CA ASP A 42 19.96 -5.28 -10.54
C ASP A 42 20.18 -3.97 -9.78
N PHE A 43 19.25 -3.02 -9.90
CA PHE A 43 19.31 -1.75 -9.18
C PHE A 43 19.29 -1.95 -7.67
N VAL A 44 18.37 -2.78 -7.17
CA VAL A 44 18.24 -3.09 -5.75
C VAL A 44 19.47 -3.84 -5.23
N ARG A 45 20.02 -4.77 -6.01
CA ARG A 45 21.24 -5.51 -5.66
C ARG A 45 22.45 -4.57 -5.57
N ASN A 46 22.58 -3.62 -6.50
CA ASN A 46 23.62 -2.60 -6.45
C ASN A 46 23.46 -1.67 -5.23
N PHE A 47 22.22 -1.29 -4.88
CA PHE A 47 21.93 -0.53 -3.65
C PHE A 47 22.39 -1.31 -2.41
N ARG A 48 22.00 -2.58 -2.29
CA ARG A 48 22.42 -3.45 -1.18
C ARG A 48 23.94 -3.50 -1.06
N ASP A 49 24.65 -3.73 -2.17
CA ASP A 49 26.10 -3.90 -2.15
C ASP A 49 26.83 -2.60 -1.81
N THR A 50 26.33 -1.46 -2.32
CA THR A 50 26.89 -0.13 -2.05
C THR A 50 26.67 0.29 -0.59
N PHE A 51 25.48 0.06 -0.05
CA PHE A 51 25.10 0.50 1.29
C PHE A 51 25.24 -0.58 2.36
N ARG A 52 25.86 -1.72 2.04
CA ARG A 52 26.00 -2.88 2.92
C ARG A 52 26.45 -2.55 4.35
N PRO A 53 27.43 -1.64 4.59
CA PRO A 53 27.85 -1.29 5.95
C PRO A 53 26.77 -0.59 6.79
N PHE A 54 25.75 -0.01 6.15
CA PHE A 54 24.69 0.76 6.80
C PHE A 54 23.40 -0.03 7.01
N LEU A 55 23.24 -1.18 6.35
CA LEU A 55 22.03 -2.00 6.43
C LEU A 55 21.91 -2.64 7.82
N GLY A 56 20.71 -2.58 8.40
CA GLY A 56 20.40 -3.10 9.74
C GLY A 56 20.85 -2.23 10.90
N SER A 57 21.43 -1.05 10.62
CA SER A 57 21.76 -0.06 11.65
C SER A 57 21.20 1.31 11.31
N ILE A 58 21.73 1.94 10.26
CA ILE A 58 21.29 3.26 9.79
C ILE A 58 20.13 3.10 8.82
N VAL A 59 20.23 2.16 7.88
CA VAL A 59 19.15 1.80 6.96
C VAL A 59 18.43 0.60 7.55
N THR A 60 17.30 0.85 8.20
CA THR A 60 16.50 -0.18 8.88
C THR A 60 15.31 -0.67 8.06
N GLY A 61 14.92 0.09 7.02
CA GLY A 61 13.76 -0.23 6.19
C GLY A 61 13.95 0.16 4.73
N ILE A 62 13.30 -0.59 3.84
CA ILE A 62 13.34 -0.41 2.39
C ILE A 62 11.91 -0.43 1.86
N GLN A 63 11.40 0.74 1.49
CA GLN A 63 10.12 0.86 0.79
C GLN A 63 10.34 0.67 -0.71
N VAL A 64 9.74 -0.36 -1.29
CA VAL A 64 9.91 -0.73 -2.69
C VAL A 64 8.82 -0.08 -3.53
N GLY A 65 9.21 0.69 -4.55
CA GLY A 65 8.28 1.28 -5.50
C GLY A 65 7.69 0.23 -6.46
N LEU A 66 6.36 0.13 -6.48
CA LEU A 66 5.61 -0.90 -7.23
C LEU A 66 4.75 -0.33 -8.37
N GLY A 67 4.94 0.95 -8.69
CA GLY A 67 4.13 1.65 -9.68
C GLY A 67 4.21 3.18 -9.55
N PRO A 68 3.25 3.90 -10.16
CA PRO A 68 3.16 5.36 -10.10
C PRO A 68 3.09 5.87 -8.65
N GLY A 69 3.89 6.90 -8.33
CA GLY A 69 4.02 7.38 -6.95
C GLY A 69 4.68 6.39 -5.99
N GLY A 70 5.29 5.32 -6.50
CA GLY A 70 5.82 4.21 -5.70
C GLY A 70 4.77 3.20 -5.23
N GLU A 71 3.50 3.39 -5.62
CA GLU A 71 2.36 2.60 -5.12
C GLU A 71 2.06 1.42 -6.04
N LEU A 72 1.62 0.30 -5.46
CA LEU A 72 1.12 -0.86 -6.19
C LEU A 72 -0.27 -0.55 -6.76
N ARG A 73 -0.31 0.17 -7.88
CA ARG A 73 -1.55 0.49 -8.60
C ARG A 73 -1.28 0.83 -10.06
N TYR A 74 -2.34 0.87 -10.85
CA TYR A 74 -2.30 1.49 -12.17
C TYR A 74 -2.35 3.03 -12.07
N PRO A 75 -1.84 3.76 -13.08
CA PRO A 75 -1.97 5.21 -13.17
C PRO A 75 -3.36 5.63 -13.67
N SER A 76 -4.44 5.16 -13.05
CA SER A 76 -5.83 5.50 -13.42
C SER A 76 -6.11 7.00 -13.38
N TYR A 77 -5.27 7.73 -12.65
CA TYR A 77 -5.14 9.19 -12.62
C TYR A 77 -3.65 9.54 -12.73
N PRO A 78 -3.27 10.60 -13.47
CA PRO A 78 -1.92 11.14 -13.38
C PRO A 78 -1.60 11.50 -11.94
N THR A 79 -0.39 11.19 -11.43
CA THR A 79 -0.06 11.41 -10.01
C THR A 79 -0.15 12.90 -9.64
N GLN A 80 0.19 13.78 -10.58
CA GLN A 80 0.05 15.25 -10.44
C GLN A 80 -1.42 15.71 -10.32
N LYS A 81 -2.38 14.88 -10.74
CA LYS A 81 -3.82 15.16 -10.67
C LYS A 81 -4.53 14.40 -9.55
N LEU A 82 -3.83 13.63 -8.73
CA LEU A 82 -4.47 12.82 -7.67
C LEU A 82 -5.25 13.70 -6.68
N THR A 83 -4.68 14.86 -6.31
CA THR A 83 -5.34 15.87 -5.47
C THR A 83 -6.61 16.41 -6.13
N TRP A 84 -6.56 16.64 -7.45
CA TRP A 84 -7.70 17.11 -8.23
C TRP A 84 -8.76 16.02 -8.33
N ALA A 85 -8.40 14.78 -8.68
CA ALA A 85 -9.32 13.65 -8.78
C ALA A 85 -10.09 13.40 -7.47
N ARG A 86 -9.40 13.53 -6.33
CA ARG A 86 -10.04 13.48 -5.00
C ARG A 86 -11.10 14.57 -4.82
N GLN A 87 -10.83 15.78 -5.29
CA GLN A 87 -11.71 16.94 -5.15
C GLN A 87 -12.85 16.93 -6.18
N SER A 88 -12.59 16.46 -7.40
CA SER A 88 -13.53 16.46 -8.52
C SER A 88 -14.37 15.18 -8.60
N GLY A 89 -14.02 14.13 -7.84
CA GLY A 89 -14.70 12.84 -7.91
C GLY A 89 -14.50 12.15 -9.27
N GLU A 90 -13.34 12.33 -9.90
CA GLU A 90 -13.04 11.63 -11.15
C GLU A 90 -13.01 10.11 -10.89
N LEU A 91 -13.56 9.30 -11.81
CA LEU A 91 -13.62 7.82 -11.72
C LEU A 91 -12.30 7.12 -12.10
N GLY A 92 -11.47 7.82 -12.89
CA GLY A 92 -10.27 7.25 -13.49
C GLY A 92 -10.59 6.39 -14.69
N GLU A 93 -9.54 5.89 -15.35
CA GLU A 93 -9.65 5.03 -16.53
C GLU A 93 -8.80 3.78 -16.35
N PHE A 94 -9.25 2.66 -16.93
CA PHE A 94 -8.44 1.45 -17.01
C PHE A 94 -7.20 1.68 -17.89
N GLN A 95 -6.03 1.30 -17.39
CA GLN A 95 -4.71 1.61 -17.97
C GLN A 95 -4.06 0.39 -18.65
N CYS A 96 -4.83 -0.37 -19.43
CA CYS A 96 -4.40 -1.65 -19.99
C CYS A 96 -4.42 -1.71 -21.52
N TYR A 97 -4.34 -0.56 -22.19
CA TYR A 97 -4.46 -0.47 -23.66
C TYR A 97 -3.10 -0.39 -24.38
N ASP A 98 -1.99 -0.55 -23.67
CA ASP A 98 -0.70 -0.78 -24.32
C ASP A 98 -0.68 -2.18 -24.97
N LYS A 99 0.13 -2.33 -26.04
CA LYS A 99 0.15 -3.59 -26.81
C LYS A 99 0.47 -4.84 -25.98
N TYR A 100 1.23 -4.71 -24.90
CA TYR A 100 1.65 -5.85 -24.08
C TYR A 100 0.53 -6.32 -23.16
N MET A 101 -0.18 -5.37 -22.54
CA MET A 101 -1.37 -5.65 -21.75
C MET A 101 -2.50 -6.21 -22.61
N LEU A 102 -2.72 -5.66 -23.81
CA LEU A 102 -3.71 -6.21 -24.75
C LEU A 102 -3.37 -7.64 -25.19
N ALA A 103 -2.09 -7.93 -25.46
CA ALA A 103 -1.64 -9.29 -25.76
C ALA A 103 -1.88 -10.25 -24.58
N SER A 104 -1.62 -9.81 -23.34
CA SER A 104 -1.91 -10.58 -22.12
C SER A 104 -3.40 -10.86 -21.95
N LEU A 105 -4.26 -9.84 -22.14
CA LEU A 105 -5.72 -9.99 -22.08
C LEU A 105 -6.21 -11.00 -23.12
N ASN A 106 -5.71 -10.91 -24.35
CA ASN A 106 -6.04 -11.87 -25.40
C ASN A 106 -5.68 -13.29 -24.99
N ALA A 107 -4.45 -13.52 -24.55
CA ALA A 107 -4.03 -14.85 -24.10
C ALA A 107 -4.91 -15.37 -22.93
N HIS A 108 -5.32 -14.49 -22.02
CA HIS A 108 -6.23 -14.84 -20.93
C HIS A 108 -7.63 -15.25 -21.43
N ALA A 109 -8.20 -14.49 -22.36
CA ALA A 109 -9.49 -14.76 -23.00
C ALA A 109 -9.49 -16.11 -23.73
N TRP A 110 -8.44 -16.36 -24.54
CA TRP A 110 -8.25 -17.63 -25.25
C TRP A 110 -8.16 -18.82 -24.30
N LYS A 111 -7.44 -18.69 -23.18
CA LYS A 111 -7.30 -19.75 -22.18
C LYS A 111 -8.61 -20.09 -21.47
N ARG A 112 -9.50 -19.11 -21.30
CA ARG A 112 -10.83 -19.28 -20.68
C ARG A 112 -11.91 -19.70 -21.69
N GLY A 113 -11.59 -19.78 -22.98
CA GLY A 113 -12.55 -20.10 -24.06
C GLY A 113 -13.52 -18.97 -24.38
N MET A 114 -13.19 -17.73 -24.02
CA MET A 114 -14.05 -16.54 -24.15
C MET A 114 -13.50 -15.63 -25.25
N HIS A 115 -13.51 -16.10 -26.49
CA HIS A 115 -12.83 -15.43 -27.62
C HIS A 115 -13.42 -14.04 -27.92
N GLU A 116 -14.70 -13.84 -27.63
CA GLU A 116 -15.42 -12.58 -27.77
C GLU A 116 -14.95 -11.49 -26.80
N TRP A 117 -14.20 -11.83 -25.75
CA TRP A 117 -13.67 -10.89 -24.75
C TRP A 117 -12.21 -10.46 -25.03
N THR A 118 -11.71 -10.76 -26.23
CA THR A 118 -10.37 -10.32 -26.68
C THR A 118 -10.35 -8.81 -26.99
N ASN A 119 -9.19 -8.18 -26.83
CA ASN A 119 -8.85 -6.81 -27.25
C ASN A 119 -9.74 -5.67 -26.72
N ALA A 120 -10.66 -5.91 -25.79
CA ALA A 120 -11.57 -4.91 -25.29
C ALA A 120 -11.53 -4.84 -23.76
N GLY A 121 -11.05 -3.71 -23.23
CA GLY A 121 -11.47 -3.27 -21.91
C GLY A 121 -12.95 -2.86 -21.93
N PRO A 122 -13.58 -2.70 -20.75
CA PRO A 122 -15.03 -2.59 -20.64
C PRO A 122 -15.60 -1.40 -21.41
N ILE A 123 -16.68 -1.67 -22.14
CA ILE A 123 -17.47 -0.62 -22.80
C ILE A 123 -18.25 0.14 -21.71
N GLY A 124 -18.39 1.46 -21.88
CA GLY A 124 -19.15 2.29 -20.95
C GLY A 124 -18.46 2.53 -19.60
N SER A 125 -17.16 2.22 -19.47
CA SER A 125 -16.36 2.54 -18.28
C SER A 125 -15.79 3.96 -18.28
N SER A 126 -15.95 4.70 -19.38
CA SER A 126 -15.32 6.01 -19.56
C SER A 126 -16.30 7.14 -19.29
N ASN A 127 -16.10 7.83 -18.18
CA ASN A 127 -16.65 9.17 -18.00
C ASN A 127 -15.91 9.90 -16.89
N LEU A 128 -14.83 10.60 -17.24
CA LEU A 128 -13.93 11.23 -16.28
C LEU A 128 -14.67 12.13 -15.28
N MET A 129 -15.78 12.76 -15.65
CA MET A 129 -16.40 13.82 -14.86
C MET A 129 -17.85 13.55 -14.40
N GLN A 130 -18.38 12.32 -14.58
CA GLN A 130 -19.77 12.03 -14.22
C GLN A 130 -19.92 11.03 -13.07
N ASN A 131 -21.06 11.13 -12.40
CA ASN A 131 -21.55 10.20 -11.37
C ASN A 131 -21.35 8.73 -11.81
N PRO A 132 -20.76 7.85 -10.97
CA PRO A 132 -20.65 6.42 -11.22
C PRO A 132 -21.93 5.76 -11.77
N GLU A 133 -23.10 6.19 -11.28
CA GLU A 133 -24.41 5.67 -11.69
C GLU A 133 -24.80 6.02 -13.13
N ASN A 134 -24.07 6.93 -13.78
CA ASN A 134 -24.27 7.28 -15.19
C ASN A 134 -23.41 6.44 -16.15
N THR A 135 -22.59 5.52 -15.64
CA THR A 135 -21.76 4.64 -16.46
C THR A 135 -22.41 3.26 -16.57
N ASP A 136 -22.48 2.71 -17.77
CA ASP A 136 -23.04 1.36 -17.98
C ASP A 136 -22.20 0.29 -17.29
N PHE A 137 -20.90 0.55 -17.10
CA PHE A 137 -20.02 -0.39 -16.43
C PHE A 137 -20.14 -0.33 -14.91
N PHE A 138 -20.17 0.84 -14.24
CA PHE A 138 -20.05 0.94 -12.78
C PHE A 138 -21.35 1.19 -12.01
N ARG A 139 -22.47 1.50 -12.68
CA ARG A 139 -23.77 1.67 -12.00
C ARG A 139 -24.16 0.44 -11.17
N THR A 140 -25.11 0.59 -10.26
CA THR A 140 -25.47 -0.46 -9.30
C THR A 140 -25.80 -1.82 -9.94
N ASP A 141 -26.43 -1.87 -11.12
CA ASP A 141 -26.72 -3.07 -11.92
C ASP A 141 -25.85 -3.17 -13.20
N GLY A 142 -24.70 -2.51 -13.18
CA GLY A 142 -23.80 -2.36 -14.33
C GLY A 142 -23.04 -3.61 -14.71
N SER A 143 -22.31 -3.50 -15.82
CA SER A 143 -21.59 -4.63 -16.43
C SER A 143 -20.50 -5.22 -15.53
N TRP A 144 -20.05 -4.51 -14.49
CA TRP A 144 -19.10 -5.01 -13.49
C TRP A 144 -19.57 -6.27 -12.75
N LYS A 145 -20.88 -6.52 -12.65
CA LYS A 145 -21.47 -7.74 -12.05
C LYS A 145 -21.67 -8.90 -13.05
N THR A 146 -21.44 -8.67 -14.33
CA THR A 146 -21.64 -9.69 -15.37
C THR A 146 -20.45 -10.65 -15.42
N PRO A 147 -20.59 -11.85 -16.04
CA PRO A 147 -19.45 -12.75 -16.25
C PRO A 147 -18.26 -12.08 -16.95
N TYR A 148 -18.52 -11.16 -17.89
CA TYR A 148 -17.46 -10.37 -18.53
C TYR A 148 -16.78 -9.41 -17.55
N GLY A 149 -17.57 -8.70 -16.73
CA GLY A 149 -17.05 -7.80 -15.71
C GLY A 149 -16.15 -8.51 -14.71
N GLU A 150 -16.60 -9.66 -14.20
CA GLU A 150 -15.81 -10.53 -13.32
C GLU A 150 -14.52 -10.99 -14.01
N PHE A 151 -14.62 -11.52 -15.24
CA PHE A 151 -13.46 -11.92 -16.02
C PHE A 151 -12.42 -10.81 -16.18
N PHE A 152 -12.86 -9.62 -16.57
CA PHE A 152 -11.96 -8.49 -16.82
C PHE A 152 -11.32 -7.99 -15.52
N LEU A 153 -12.10 -7.83 -14.45
CA LEU A 153 -11.61 -7.33 -13.16
C LEU A 153 -10.70 -8.34 -12.47
N GLU A 154 -10.98 -9.65 -12.58
CA GLU A 154 -10.08 -10.72 -12.13
C GLU A 154 -8.74 -10.65 -12.86
N TRP A 155 -8.75 -10.50 -14.19
CA TRP A 155 -7.53 -10.38 -14.97
C TRP A 155 -6.75 -9.10 -14.61
N TYR A 156 -7.41 -7.95 -14.61
CA TYR A 156 -6.77 -6.65 -14.42
C TYR A 156 -6.12 -6.52 -13.03
N SER A 157 -6.85 -6.90 -11.98
CA SER A 157 -6.33 -6.93 -10.61
C SER A 157 -5.31 -8.06 -10.39
N GLY A 158 -5.50 -9.21 -11.04
CA GLY A 158 -4.55 -10.33 -11.00
C GLY A 158 -3.20 -9.97 -11.64
N MET A 159 -3.19 -9.21 -12.73
CA MET A 159 -1.97 -8.70 -13.35
C MET A 159 -1.19 -7.78 -12.41
N LEU A 160 -1.87 -6.90 -11.67
CA LEU A 160 -1.25 -6.03 -10.66
C LEU A 160 -0.69 -6.85 -9.49
N LEU A 161 -1.42 -7.85 -9.01
CA LEU A 161 -0.96 -8.74 -7.95
C LEU A 161 0.28 -9.53 -8.35
N LEU A 162 0.31 -10.05 -9.59
CA LEU A 162 1.47 -10.77 -10.14
C LEU A 162 2.70 -9.86 -10.29
N HIS A 163 2.50 -8.61 -10.69
CA HIS A 163 3.57 -7.61 -10.76
C HIS A 163 4.20 -7.38 -9.38
N GLY A 164 3.37 -7.10 -8.37
CA GLY A 164 3.83 -6.96 -6.99
C GLY A 164 4.58 -8.20 -6.49
N GLU A 165 4.04 -9.40 -6.73
CA GLU A 165 4.66 -10.66 -6.33
C GLU A 165 6.05 -10.87 -6.95
N ARG A 166 6.23 -10.57 -8.25
CA ARG A 166 7.53 -10.70 -8.93
C ARG A 166 8.58 -9.81 -8.28
N ILE A 167 8.24 -8.56 -8.01
CA ILE A 167 9.17 -7.60 -7.40
C ILE A 167 9.48 -7.99 -5.95
N CYS A 168 8.45 -8.28 -5.15
CA CYS A 168 8.63 -8.69 -3.75
C CYS A 168 9.50 -9.93 -3.62
N LYS A 169 9.33 -10.91 -4.52
CA LYS A 169 10.16 -12.11 -4.56
C LYS A 169 11.64 -11.80 -4.81
N GLU A 170 11.96 -10.98 -5.81
CA GLU A 170 13.34 -10.60 -6.13
C GLU A 170 13.97 -9.82 -4.97
N VAL A 171 13.27 -8.84 -4.42
CA VAL A 171 13.78 -8.02 -3.30
C VAL A 171 14.01 -8.89 -2.05
N LYS A 172 13.07 -9.78 -1.73
CA LYS A 172 13.22 -10.73 -0.61
C LYS A 172 14.46 -11.60 -0.79
N ALA A 173 14.73 -12.07 -2.01
CA ALA A 173 15.93 -12.86 -2.29
C ALA A 173 17.21 -12.03 -2.14
N ILE A 174 17.21 -10.78 -2.59
CA ILE A 174 18.38 -9.89 -2.52
C ILE A 174 18.77 -9.56 -1.08
N PHE A 175 17.78 -9.28 -0.21
CA PHE A 175 18.00 -8.96 1.21
C PHE A 175 17.91 -10.16 2.15
N HIS A 176 17.94 -11.38 1.61
CA HIS A 176 17.93 -12.58 2.44
C HIS A 176 19.10 -12.57 3.44
N GLY A 177 18.78 -12.75 4.73
CA GLY A 177 19.77 -12.74 5.81
C GLY A 177 20.26 -11.35 6.25
N ILE A 178 19.64 -10.27 5.75
CA ILE A 178 19.93 -8.90 6.17
C ILE A 178 18.77 -8.41 7.05
N GLU A 179 19.09 -7.81 8.20
CA GLU A 179 18.12 -7.29 9.16
C GLU A 179 17.56 -5.93 8.71
N VAL A 180 16.73 -5.95 7.66
CA VAL A 180 16.01 -4.76 7.17
C VAL A 180 14.53 -5.09 6.97
N SER A 181 13.65 -4.17 7.34
CA SER A 181 12.23 -4.27 6.98
C SER A 181 12.05 -3.96 5.50
N MET A 182 11.07 -4.59 4.87
CA MET A 182 10.68 -4.31 3.50
C MET A 182 9.22 -3.89 3.51
N SER A 183 8.86 -2.86 2.77
CA SER A 183 7.48 -2.41 2.67
C SER A 183 7.09 -2.09 1.24
N GLY A 184 5.80 -2.27 0.94
CA GLY A 184 5.18 -1.90 -0.33
C GLY A 184 4.01 -0.98 -0.07
N LYS A 185 3.88 0.07 -0.89
CA LYS A 185 2.84 1.08 -0.69
C LYS A 185 1.56 0.74 -1.45
N VAL A 186 0.42 0.83 -0.78
CA VAL A 186 -0.92 0.75 -1.35
C VAL A 186 -1.51 2.16 -1.41
N GLY A 187 -1.98 2.57 -2.59
CA GLY A 187 -2.61 3.87 -2.79
C GLY A 187 -3.95 3.98 -2.06
N GLY A 188 -4.17 5.09 -1.35
CA GLY A 188 -5.41 5.37 -0.62
C GLY A 188 -6.52 5.90 -1.52
N ILE A 189 -7.39 5.02 -1.99
CA ILE A 189 -8.42 5.34 -3.01
C ILE A 189 -9.81 5.15 -2.43
N TYR A 190 -10.38 6.24 -1.90
CA TYR A 190 -11.58 6.17 -1.06
C TYR A 190 -12.78 6.98 -1.58
N TRP A 191 -12.61 7.80 -2.63
CA TRP A 191 -13.62 8.79 -3.03
C TRP A 191 -14.91 8.21 -3.61
N HIS A 192 -14.93 6.95 -4.05
CA HIS A 192 -16.16 6.25 -4.46
C HIS A 192 -16.43 4.98 -3.64
N TYR A 193 -15.83 4.86 -2.46
CA TYR A 193 -15.93 3.67 -1.60
C TYR A 193 -17.37 3.39 -1.14
N GLY A 194 -18.21 4.42 -1.00
CA GLY A 194 -19.62 4.29 -0.62
C GLY A 194 -20.56 3.76 -1.72
N THR A 195 -20.07 3.55 -2.94
CA THR A 195 -20.84 2.94 -4.04
C THR A 195 -20.78 1.41 -3.94
N GLN A 196 -21.57 0.66 -4.74
CA GLN A 196 -21.43 -0.81 -4.73
C GLN A 196 -20.22 -1.31 -5.52
N SER A 197 -19.87 -0.62 -6.60
CA SER A 197 -18.83 -1.04 -7.54
C SER A 197 -17.44 -0.54 -7.18
N HIS A 198 -17.33 0.51 -6.35
CA HIS A 198 -16.06 1.12 -5.95
C HIS A 198 -15.18 1.48 -7.18
N PRO A 199 -15.71 2.26 -8.14
CA PRO A 199 -15.12 2.45 -9.47
C PRO A 199 -13.67 2.92 -9.45
N SER A 200 -13.30 3.81 -8.53
CA SER A 200 -11.92 4.30 -8.42
C SER A 200 -10.93 3.24 -7.98
N GLU A 201 -11.34 2.35 -7.09
CA GLU A 201 -10.54 1.22 -6.65
C GLU A 201 -10.36 0.23 -7.82
N LEU A 202 -11.46 -0.06 -8.54
CA LEU A 202 -11.43 -0.93 -9.71
C LEU A 202 -10.49 -0.41 -10.81
N THR A 203 -10.58 0.87 -11.17
CA THR A 203 -9.72 1.45 -12.23
C THR A 203 -8.25 1.50 -11.82
N ALA A 204 -7.97 1.67 -10.52
CA ALA A 204 -6.63 1.59 -9.96
C ALA A 204 -6.07 0.16 -9.84
N GLY A 205 -6.90 -0.86 -10.05
CA GLY A 205 -6.52 -2.27 -10.05
C GLY A 205 -6.85 -3.03 -8.77
N TYR A 206 -7.47 -2.37 -7.79
CA TYR A 206 -7.98 -3.05 -6.60
C TYR A 206 -9.38 -3.57 -6.93
N TYR A 207 -9.53 -4.87 -7.11
CA TYR A 207 -10.85 -5.48 -7.32
C TYR A 207 -11.61 -5.57 -5.98
N ASN A 208 -11.87 -4.40 -5.39
CA ASN A 208 -12.65 -4.22 -4.19
C ASN A 208 -14.08 -3.82 -4.59
N THR A 209 -15.07 -4.41 -3.95
CA THR A 209 -16.49 -4.05 -4.13
C THR A 209 -17.18 -4.19 -2.78
N SER A 210 -18.46 -3.79 -2.69
CA SER A 210 -19.24 -3.96 -1.46
C SER A 210 -19.38 -5.43 -1.00
N THR A 211 -19.09 -6.40 -1.87
CA THR A 211 -19.20 -7.84 -1.60
C THR A 211 -17.89 -8.60 -1.75
N ARG A 212 -16.79 -7.94 -2.12
CA ARG A 212 -15.49 -8.58 -2.38
C ARG A 212 -14.36 -7.77 -1.79
N ASP A 213 -13.55 -8.42 -0.95
CA ASP A 213 -12.33 -7.81 -0.40
C ASP A 213 -11.19 -7.81 -1.43
N GLY A 214 -10.86 -6.62 -1.95
CA GLY A 214 -9.77 -6.40 -2.89
C GLY A 214 -8.39 -6.31 -2.25
N PHE A 215 -8.30 -6.04 -0.95
CA PHE A 215 -7.04 -5.79 -0.24
C PHE A 215 -6.46 -7.05 0.40
N LEU A 216 -7.31 -8.00 0.80
CA LEU A 216 -6.88 -9.26 1.39
C LEU A 216 -5.89 -10.06 0.50
N PRO A 217 -6.09 -10.18 -0.84
CA PRO A 217 -5.09 -10.82 -1.71
C PRO A 217 -3.73 -10.09 -1.71
N ILE A 218 -3.73 -8.76 -1.64
CA ILE A 218 -2.52 -7.93 -1.60
C ILE A 218 -1.79 -8.14 -0.26
N ALA A 219 -2.51 -8.09 0.86
CA ALA A 219 -1.96 -8.34 2.19
C ALA A 219 -1.35 -9.74 2.30
N ARG A 220 -2.03 -10.77 1.75
CA ARG A 220 -1.48 -12.13 1.68
C ARG A 220 -0.20 -12.19 0.84
N MET A 221 -0.16 -11.50 -0.30
CA MET A 221 1.04 -11.45 -1.14
C MET A 221 2.21 -10.82 -0.38
N PHE A 222 2.01 -9.67 0.26
CA PHE A 222 3.06 -9.05 1.06
C PHE A 222 3.51 -9.94 2.23
N GLY A 223 2.57 -10.55 2.96
CA GLY A 223 2.87 -11.46 4.06
C GLY A 223 3.71 -12.66 3.63
N ARG A 224 3.46 -13.26 2.45
CA ARG A 224 4.27 -14.37 1.91
C ARG A 224 5.74 -14.01 1.74
N TYR A 225 6.05 -12.75 1.43
CA TYR A 225 7.42 -12.27 1.20
C TYR A 225 7.99 -11.50 2.40
N GLY A 226 7.25 -11.40 3.51
CA GLY A 226 7.67 -10.67 4.71
C GLY A 226 7.73 -9.15 4.50
N PHE A 227 6.82 -8.62 3.69
CA PHE A 227 6.64 -7.19 3.48
C PHE A 227 5.59 -6.62 4.44
N SER A 228 5.83 -5.40 4.92
CA SER A 228 4.83 -4.54 5.55
C SER A 228 3.95 -3.87 4.49
N ILE A 229 2.72 -3.53 4.85
CA ILE A 229 1.90 -2.60 4.04
C ILE A 229 2.19 -1.18 4.47
N CYS A 230 2.53 -0.32 3.52
CA CYS A 230 2.49 1.12 3.70
C CYS A 230 1.21 1.70 3.11
N CYS A 231 0.51 2.56 3.84
CA CYS A 231 -0.67 3.26 3.34
C CYS A 231 -0.65 4.73 3.73
N ALA A 232 -1.00 5.59 2.77
CA ALA A 232 -1.25 7.00 3.02
C ALA A 232 -2.69 7.23 3.54
N CYS A 233 -3.04 8.47 3.89
CA CYS A 233 -4.39 8.89 4.26
C CYS A 233 -4.90 8.40 5.63
N LEU A 234 -4.01 8.00 6.55
CA LEU A 234 -4.42 7.54 7.88
C LEU A 234 -5.12 8.59 8.74
N GLU A 235 -4.90 9.86 8.42
CA GLU A 235 -5.44 11.02 9.11
C GLU A 235 -6.83 11.43 8.61
N MET A 236 -7.24 10.94 7.43
CA MET A 236 -8.47 11.36 6.76
C MET A 236 -9.71 10.84 7.52
N GLN A 237 -10.75 11.67 7.56
CA GLN A 237 -12.04 11.37 8.19
C GLN A 237 -13.18 11.37 7.16
N ASP A 238 -14.22 10.57 7.40
CA ASP A 238 -15.38 10.52 6.51
C ASP A 238 -16.10 11.87 6.46
N SER A 239 -16.14 12.61 7.58
CA SER A 239 -16.73 13.95 7.67
C SER A 239 -16.12 14.95 6.69
N GLU A 240 -14.81 14.91 6.47
CA GLU A 240 -14.11 15.76 5.51
C GLU A 240 -14.28 15.23 4.08
N GLY A 241 -14.15 13.91 3.88
CA GLY A 241 -14.29 13.28 2.57
C GLY A 241 -15.68 13.50 1.97
N GLN A 242 -16.72 13.36 2.78
CA GLN A 242 -18.13 13.46 2.36
C GLN A 242 -18.58 14.89 2.04
N GLN A 243 -17.88 15.91 2.55
CA GLN A 243 -18.11 17.30 2.14
C GLN A 243 -17.76 17.53 0.66
N MET A 244 -16.74 16.84 0.15
CA MET A 244 -16.32 16.95 -1.25
C MET A 244 -17.04 15.97 -2.16
N ASN A 245 -17.20 14.73 -1.69
CA ASN A 245 -17.86 13.67 -2.45
C ASN A 245 -18.67 12.80 -1.49
N ALA A 246 -20.00 12.83 -1.60
CA ALA A 246 -20.91 12.12 -0.71
C ALA A 246 -20.70 10.59 -0.66
N THR A 247 -20.06 10.02 -1.68
CA THR A 247 -19.72 8.58 -1.74
C THR A 247 -18.30 8.27 -1.26
N SER A 248 -17.59 9.25 -0.72
CA SER A 248 -16.26 9.10 -0.15
C SER A 248 -16.33 8.45 1.23
N SER A 249 -15.45 7.49 1.52
CA SER A 249 -15.29 6.94 2.87
C SER A 249 -13.83 6.52 3.12
N PRO A 250 -12.93 7.47 3.45
CA PRO A 250 -11.55 7.15 3.86
C PRO A 250 -11.49 6.24 5.09
N GLU A 251 -12.38 6.40 6.08
CA GLU A 251 -12.40 5.53 7.26
C GLU A 251 -12.87 4.12 6.92
N GLY A 252 -13.83 3.98 6.00
CA GLY A 252 -14.29 2.69 5.47
C GLY A 252 -13.17 1.93 4.76
N PHE A 253 -12.51 2.59 3.79
CA PHE A 253 -11.33 2.06 3.11
C PHE A 253 -10.24 1.63 4.10
N LEU A 254 -9.89 2.53 5.02
CA LEU A 254 -8.81 2.29 5.97
C LEU A 254 -9.13 1.11 6.89
N LYS A 255 -10.35 1.03 7.41
CA LYS A 255 -10.79 -0.09 8.26
C LYS A 255 -10.65 -1.43 7.53
N GLN A 256 -11.02 -1.50 6.25
CA GLN A 256 -10.89 -2.72 5.47
C GLN A 256 -9.43 -3.12 5.27
N LEU A 257 -8.56 -2.17 4.89
CA LEU A 257 -7.14 -2.42 4.71
C LEU A 257 -6.45 -2.91 6.01
N LEU A 258 -6.79 -2.27 7.14
CA LEU A 258 -6.29 -2.67 8.46
C LEU A 258 -6.71 -4.10 8.81
N LEU A 259 -7.98 -4.45 8.58
CA LEU A 259 -8.46 -5.81 8.84
C LEU A 259 -7.77 -6.84 7.94
N ALA A 260 -7.59 -6.54 6.65
CA ALA A 260 -6.86 -7.41 5.73
C ALA A 260 -5.41 -7.63 6.18
N ALA A 261 -4.72 -6.58 6.62
CA ALA A 261 -3.35 -6.66 7.14
C ALA A 261 -3.29 -7.47 8.44
N ARG A 262 -4.23 -7.25 9.38
CA ARG A 262 -4.31 -8.03 10.63
C ARG A 262 -4.55 -9.51 10.40
N VAL A 263 -5.46 -9.87 9.49
CA VAL A 263 -5.72 -11.27 9.14
C VAL A 263 -4.46 -11.96 8.59
N CYS A 264 -3.58 -11.19 7.94
CA CYS A 264 -2.32 -11.69 7.40
C CYS A 264 -1.12 -11.54 8.35
N ASP A 265 -1.32 -10.97 9.54
CA ASP A 265 -0.28 -10.76 10.57
C ASP A 265 0.94 -9.97 10.04
N ILE A 266 0.69 -8.97 9.19
CA ILE A 266 1.75 -8.14 8.58
C ILE A 266 1.90 -6.81 9.32
N PRO A 267 3.11 -6.23 9.43
CA PRO A 267 3.27 -4.88 9.97
C PRO A 267 2.60 -3.83 9.08
N LEU A 268 2.19 -2.72 9.68
CA LEU A 268 1.63 -1.59 8.97
C LEU A 268 2.50 -0.35 9.15
N GLU A 269 2.76 0.35 8.05
CA GLU A 269 3.44 1.62 7.99
C GLU A 269 2.47 2.68 7.50
N GLY A 270 2.38 3.76 8.26
CA GLY A 270 1.46 4.84 8.00
C GLY A 270 2.09 6.07 7.38
N GLU A 271 1.40 6.74 6.48
CA GLU A 271 1.78 8.07 5.98
C GLU A 271 0.60 9.04 6.02
N ASN A 272 0.86 10.31 6.28
CA ASN A 272 -0.15 11.35 6.06
C ASN A 272 -0.19 11.78 4.59
N SER A 273 -1.37 12.17 4.13
CA SER A 273 -1.62 12.74 2.80
C SER A 273 -1.73 14.26 2.80
N ALA A 274 -2.15 14.86 3.91
CA ALA A 274 -2.24 16.30 4.09
C ALA A 274 -1.07 16.84 4.95
N THR A 275 -0.57 18.04 4.64
CA THR A 275 0.57 18.68 5.31
C THR A 275 0.14 19.63 6.46
N ASN A 276 -1.08 19.49 6.94
CA ASN A 276 -1.65 20.29 8.03
C ASN A 276 -1.33 19.66 9.39
N PHE A 277 -1.07 20.53 10.37
CA PHE A 277 -0.65 20.16 11.73
C PHE A 277 -1.81 20.23 12.73
N ASP A 278 -3.00 19.83 12.27
CA ASP A 278 -4.19 19.83 13.11
C ASP A 278 -4.14 18.66 14.12
N ASP A 279 -4.41 18.97 15.38
CA ASP A 279 -4.49 17.99 16.46
C ASP A 279 -5.56 16.92 16.16
N THR A 280 -6.63 17.27 15.44
CA THR A 280 -7.68 16.31 15.06
C THR A 280 -7.15 15.19 14.16
N LEU A 281 -6.28 15.53 13.21
CA LEU A 281 -5.65 14.59 12.28
C LEU A 281 -4.69 13.65 13.00
N PHE A 282 -3.89 14.19 13.93
CA PHE A 282 -3.03 13.38 14.78
C PHE A 282 -3.83 12.44 15.69
N GLN A 283 -4.98 12.87 16.22
CA GLN A 283 -5.85 11.98 16.98
C GLN A 283 -6.43 10.85 16.12
N GLN A 284 -6.76 11.11 14.86
CA GLN A 284 -7.21 10.07 13.94
C GLN A 284 -6.13 9.02 13.69
N VAL A 285 -4.87 9.44 13.49
CA VAL A 285 -3.73 8.51 13.35
C VAL A 285 -3.55 7.67 14.62
N LEU A 286 -3.63 8.28 15.80
CA LEU A 286 -3.53 7.57 17.08
C LEU A 286 -4.66 6.56 17.29
N LYS A 287 -5.89 6.92 16.92
CA LYS A 287 -7.06 6.03 16.94
C LYS A 287 -6.83 4.82 16.05
N THR A 288 -6.33 5.04 14.83
CA THR A 288 -6.00 3.96 13.89
C THR A 288 -4.89 3.06 14.41
N SER A 289 -3.81 3.63 14.93
CA SER A 289 -2.70 2.88 15.54
C SER A 289 -3.18 1.97 16.67
N LYS A 290 -4.01 2.51 17.58
CA LYS A 290 -4.60 1.73 18.68
C LYS A 290 -5.50 0.61 18.17
N PHE A 291 -6.36 0.89 17.19
CA PHE A 291 -7.24 -0.13 16.60
C PHE A 291 -6.44 -1.28 15.95
N TYR A 292 -5.34 -0.96 15.27
CA TYR A 292 -4.49 -1.96 14.64
C TYR A 292 -3.76 -2.83 15.66
N SER A 293 -3.22 -2.19 16.70
CA SER A 293 -2.41 -2.82 17.74
C SER A 293 -3.23 -3.47 18.86
N ASP A 294 -4.58 -3.39 18.83
CA ASP A 294 -5.44 -3.94 19.89
C ASP A 294 -5.67 -5.44 19.73
N GLY A 295 -5.37 -6.26 20.73
CA GLY A 295 -5.67 -7.71 20.75
C GLY A 295 -4.46 -8.62 21.01
N PRO A 296 -4.65 -9.95 20.93
CA PRO A 296 -3.62 -10.92 21.36
C PRO A 296 -2.42 -11.00 20.42
N ARG A 297 -2.62 -10.75 19.12
CA ARG A 297 -1.53 -10.52 18.16
C ARG A 297 -1.51 -9.04 17.81
N THR A 298 -0.35 -8.43 18.05
CA THR A 298 -0.11 -7.00 17.94
C THR A 298 0.95 -6.77 16.86
N PRO A 299 0.58 -6.89 15.56
CA PRO A 299 1.51 -6.60 14.49
C PRO A 299 2.04 -5.16 14.64
N PRO A 300 3.33 -4.90 14.34
CA PRO A 300 3.90 -3.58 14.53
C PRO A 300 3.18 -2.52 13.70
N PHE A 301 3.04 -1.32 14.29
CA PHE A 301 2.56 -0.12 13.63
C PHE A 301 3.64 0.96 13.69
N SER A 302 3.97 1.54 12.54
CA SER A 302 4.85 2.70 12.45
C SER A 302 4.17 3.83 11.67
N PHE A 303 4.67 5.05 11.81
CA PHE A 303 4.13 6.21 11.12
C PHE A 303 5.27 7.11 10.60
N ASN A 304 5.22 7.40 9.31
CA ASN A 304 6.13 8.25 8.57
C ASN A 304 5.42 9.58 8.28
N PHE A 305 5.89 10.65 8.88
CA PHE A 305 5.36 11.99 8.60
C PHE A 305 5.94 12.55 7.30
N VAL A 306 5.07 12.88 6.35
CA VAL A 306 5.39 13.39 5.01
C VAL A 306 4.82 14.82 4.90
N ARG A 307 5.63 15.88 4.84
CA ARG A 307 7.09 15.95 4.71
C ARG A 307 7.65 17.00 5.67
N MET A 308 8.89 16.79 6.08
CA MET A 308 9.69 17.82 6.73
C MET A 308 9.89 19.03 5.81
N ASP A 309 9.35 20.17 6.22
CA ASP A 309 9.51 21.46 5.56
C ASP A 309 9.60 22.60 6.58
N LYS A 310 9.63 23.85 6.13
CA LYS A 310 9.69 25.01 7.03
C LYS A 310 8.44 25.14 7.91
N ASN A 311 7.27 24.72 7.41
CA ASN A 311 5.99 24.82 8.10
C ASN A 311 5.97 23.90 9.33
N LEU A 312 6.57 22.70 9.25
CA LEU A 312 6.75 21.80 10.40
C LEU A 312 7.46 22.47 11.58
N PHE A 313 8.43 23.34 11.31
CA PHE A 313 9.27 23.98 12.33
C PHE A 313 8.71 25.31 12.84
N GLU A 314 7.52 25.74 12.38
CA GLU A 314 6.81 26.84 13.03
C GLU A 314 6.42 26.45 14.46
N TYR A 315 6.50 27.40 15.40
CA TYR A 315 6.39 27.13 16.82
C TYR A 315 5.15 26.29 17.21
N HIS A 316 3.98 26.65 16.68
CA HIS A 316 2.73 25.94 16.96
C HIS A 316 2.72 24.53 16.36
N ASN A 317 3.14 24.39 15.10
CA ASN A 317 3.16 23.10 14.39
C ASN A 317 4.16 22.13 15.02
N TRP A 318 5.34 22.61 15.39
CA TRP A 318 6.34 21.83 16.11
C TRP A 318 5.84 21.37 17.47
N ALA A 319 5.12 22.23 18.20
CA ALA A 319 4.53 21.86 19.49
C ALA A 319 3.44 20.78 19.35
N SER A 320 2.59 20.86 18.33
CA SER A 320 1.60 19.81 18.03
C SER A 320 2.26 18.51 17.58
N PHE A 321 3.23 18.58 16.66
CA PHE A 321 3.96 17.42 16.17
C PHE A 321 4.72 16.68 17.28
N THR A 322 5.44 17.41 18.15
CA THR A 322 6.17 16.80 19.28
C THR A 322 5.22 16.15 20.29
N ARG A 323 4.03 16.72 20.52
CA ARG A 323 2.99 16.11 21.35
C ARG A 323 2.48 14.81 20.73
N PHE A 324 2.19 14.82 19.43
CA PHE A 324 1.79 13.64 18.67
C PHE A 324 2.86 12.54 18.75
N MET A 325 4.14 12.88 18.60
CA MET A 325 5.25 11.92 18.71
C MET A 325 5.35 11.27 20.09
N ARG A 326 5.13 12.03 21.16
CA ARG A 326 5.05 11.47 22.52
C ARG A 326 3.90 10.49 22.66
N GLN A 327 2.71 10.86 22.18
CA GLN A 327 1.52 9.99 22.22
C GLN A 327 1.71 8.69 21.41
N MET A 328 2.31 8.78 20.21
CA MET A 328 2.65 7.60 19.40
C MET A 328 3.65 6.69 20.12
N SER A 329 4.65 7.28 20.78
CA SER A 329 5.64 6.53 21.56
C SER A 329 5.02 5.83 22.77
N ASP A 330 4.07 6.48 23.44
CA ASP A 330 3.33 5.91 24.58
C ASP A 330 2.42 4.74 24.18
N VAL A 331 1.81 4.81 22.99
CA VAL A 331 1.04 3.70 22.44
C VAL A 331 1.94 2.49 22.14
N ASN A 332 3.17 2.74 21.67
CA ASN A 332 4.14 1.69 21.35
C ASN A 332 4.91 1.18 22.59
N SER A 333 5.07 1.99 23.65
CA SER A 333 5.83 1.65 24.85
C SER A 333 5.07 0.77 25.85
N PHE A 334 3.78 0.52 25.65
CA PHE A 334 3.06 -0.56 26.35
C PHE A 334 3.59 -1.98 26.05
N GLN A 335 4.53 -2.12 25.10
CA GLN A 335 5.30 -3.35 24.83
C GLN A 335 6.68 -3.40 25.54
N GLY A 336 7.07 -2.38 26.30
CA GLY A 336 8.37 -2.30 26.98
C GLY A 336 8.31 -2.50 28.50
N LYS A 337 7.75 -3.62 29.01
CA LYS A 337 7.92 -3.94 30.44
C LYS A 337 9.33 -4.45 30.73
N LEU A 338 10.17 -3.50 31.16
CA LEU A 338 11.06 -3.55 32.33
C LEU A 338 11.88 -4.84 32.55
N GLY A 339 13.11 -4.82 32.06
CA GLY A 339 14.22 -5.60 32.62
C GLY A 339 15.27 -4.67 33.21
N PHE A 340 14.99 -4.02 34.33
CA PHE A 340 16.07 -3.44 35.15
C PHE A 340 16.73 -4.59 35.94
N GLY A 341 17.65 -5.29 35.27
CA GLY A 341 18.64 -6.13 35.93
C GLY A 341 19.80 -5.26 36.41
N GLY A 342 19.58 -4.53 37.51
CA GLY A 342 20.64 -3.83 38.22
C GLY A 342 21.33 -4.80 39.17
N ASP A 343 22.33 -5.54 38.70
CA ASP A 343 23.22 -6.32 39.57
C ASP A 343 24.19 -5.34 40.23
N THR A 344 23.78 -4.82 41.39
CA THR A 344 24.65 -4.08 42.29
C THR A 344 24.96 -5.00 43.46
N THR A 345 26.12 -5.66 43.38
CA THR A 345 26.68 -6.46 44.46
C THR A 345 26.90 -5.57 45.69
N LEU A 346 26.05 -5.75 46.71
CA LEU A 346 26.22 -5.17 48.03
C LEU A 346 26.53 -6.29 49.03
N SER A 347 27.78 -6.24 49.48
CA SER A 347 28.43 -7.08 50.47
C SER A 347 27.68 -7.05 51.81
N SER A 348 27.35 -8.22 52.35
CA SER A 348 26.86 -8.37 53.73
C SER A 348 28.02 -8.60 54.70
N PRO A 349 28.06 -7.96 55.89
CA PRO A 349 29.03 -8.26 56.91
C PRO A 349 28.64 -9.49 57.75
N SER A 350 29.69 -10.20 58.13
CA SER A 350 29.73 -11.45 58.90
C SER A 350 29.24 -11.33 60.36
N ALA A 351 28.65 -12.43 60.83
CA ALA A 351 28.96 -13.17 62.08
C ALA A 351 27.73 -13.47 62.95
N ALA A 352 27.38 -14.76 63.09
CA ALA A 352 27.47 -15.48 64.36
C ALA A 352 27.01 -16.93 64.17
N ALA A 353 27.92 -17.85 64.43
CA ALA A 353 27.67 -19.28 64.55
C ALA A 353 26.81 -19.60 65.77
N TYR A 354 25.96 -20.62 65.70
CA TYR A 354 25.86 -21.64 66.75
C TYR A 354 25.29 -22.94 66.20
N SER A 355 25.90 -24.02 66.68
CA SER A 355 25.84 -25.41 66.27
C SER A 355 24.57 -26.16 66.67
N GLY A 356 24.34 -27.30 66.02
CA GLY A 356 23.46 -28.39 66.50
C GLY A 356 22.59 -28.91 65.35
N ALA A 357 22.98 -29.98 64.64
CA ALA A 357 22.72 -31.39 65.00
C ALA A 357 21.22 -31.73 64.92
N VAL A 358 20.70 -32.83 64.36
CA VAL A 358 21.16 -34.05 63.68
C VAL A 358 19.85 -34.84 63.40
N VAL A 359 19.83 -35.70 62.36
CA VAL A 359 18.77 -36.68 61.91
C VAL A 359 17.40 -36.08 61.51
N ALA A 360 16.72 -36.53 60.44
CA ALA A 360 16.79 -37.78 59.67
C ALA A 360 16.41 -37.54 58.20
#